data_AF-A0A3D9Q5T6-F1
#
_entry.id   AF-A0A3D9Q5T6-F1
#
_cell.length_a   1.000
_cell.length_b   1.000
_cell.length_c   1.000
_cell.angle_alpha   90.00
_cell.angle_beta   90.00
_cell.angle_gamma   90.00
#
_symmetry.space_group_name_H-M   'P 1'
#
loop_
_entity.id
_entity.type
_entity.pdbx_description
1 polymer ?
#
loop_
_entity_poly.entity_id
_entity_poly.type
_entity_poly.pdbx_seq_one_letter_code
_entity_poly.pdbx_strand_id
1 'polypeptide(L)'
;MTDPITNIPTSRMRHRKAAEVIPFLNSYIAKREQEIAEIEQMVERYEKRRQQEERAYLSMSTLRRMLSGKKPDHHLAVEYIHYVKRPMEKVRTLRAEVEQARAILATNNPTDIIAVTSEMDDELQ
;
A
#
# COMPACT_ATOMS: atom_id res chain seq x y z
N MET A 1 -26.99 8.76 -32.02
CA MET A 1 -25.65 8.81 -31.40
C MET A 1 -25.86 9.12 -29.94
N THR A 2 -25.69 8.13 -29.07
CA THR A 2 -25.76 8.29 -27.62
C THR A 2 -24.35 8.61 -27.13
N ASP A 3 -24.17 9.81 -26.60
CA ASP A 3 -22.91 10.22 -25.99
C ASP A 3 -22.63 9.36 -24.74
N PRO A 4 -21.37 8.95 -24.49
CA PRO A 4 -21.05 8.18 -23.30
C PRO A 4 -21.14 9.09 -22.06
N ILE A 5 -21.87 8.65 -21.05
CA ILE A 5 -21.93 9.29 -19.73
C ILE A 5 -20.55 9.11 -19.08
N THR A 6 -19.66 10.08 -19.26
CA THR A 6 -18.42 10.21 -18.49
C THR A 6 -18.79 10.54 -17.05
N ASN A 7 -18.88 9.50 -16.21
CA ASN A 7 -19.00 9.65 -14.76
C ASN A 7 -17.63 10.08 -14.21
N ILE A 8 -17.35 11.38 -14.27
CA ILE A 8 -16.19 11.97 -13.63
C ILE A 8 -16.57 12.07 -12.16
N PRO A 9 -15.99 11.28 -11.22
CA PRO A 9 -16.26 11.50 -9.82
C PRO A 9 -15.72 12.89 -9.49
N THR A 10 -16.63 13.85 -9.30
CA THR A 10 -16.28 15.14 -8.76
C THR A 10 -15.71 14.86 -7.38
N SER A 11 -14.39 15.01 -7.21
CA SER A 11 -13.73 15.10 -5.92
C SER A 11 -14.40 16.23 -5.13
N ARG A 12 -15.47 15.90 -4.40
CA ARG A 12 -16.18 16.85 -3.55
C ARG A 12 -15.39 16.91 -2.26
N MET A 13 -14.57 17.94 -2.13
CA MET A 13 -14.02 18.32 -0.84
C MET A 13 -15.19 18.72 0.07
N ARG A 14 -15.38 18.01 1.19
CA ARG A 14 -16.38 18.32 2.19
C ARG A 14 -15.73 19.03 3.37
N HIS A 15 -16.42 20.02 3.90
CA HIS A 15 -15.90 20.90 4.95
C HIS A 15 -16.46 20.44 6.29
N ARG A 16 -15.61 19.99 7.23
CA ARG A 16 -16.01 19.57 8.58
C ARG A 16 -15.19 20.29 9.65
N LYS A 17 -15.73 20.39 10.87
CA LYS A 17 -15.01 21.02 12.00
C LYS A 17 -13.81 20.17 12.42
N ALA A 18 -12.67 20.81 12.67
CA ALA A 18 -11.44 20.12 13.06
C ALA A 18 -11.62 19.21 14.29
N ALA A 19 -12.39 19.66 15.30
CA ALA A 19 -12.64 18.86 16.51
C ALA A 19 -13.31 17.49 16.27
N GLU A 20 -14.12 17.36 15.22
CA GLU A 20 -14.77 16.08 14.85
C GLU A 20 -13.86 15.21 13.97
N VAL A 21 -12.96 15.84 13.21
CA VAL A 21 -12.11 15.19 12.21
C VAL A 21 -10.79 14.71 12.81
N ILE A 22 -10.22 15.41 13.80
CA ILE A 22 -8.92 15.07 14.40
C ILE A 22 -8.88 13.65 14.99
N PRO A 23 -9.86 13.21 15.81
CA PRO A 23 -9.85 11.84 16.35
C PRO A 23 -9.92 10.77 15.25
N PHE A 24 -10.69 11.04 14.19
CA PHE A 24 -10.77 10.18 13.01
C PHE A 24 -9.44 10.15 12.24
N LEU A 25 -8.80 11.29 12.01
CA LEU A 25 -7.51 11.33 11.31
C LEU A 25 -6.45 10.52 12.04
N ASN A 26 -6.43 10.57 13.38
CA ASN A 26 -5.51 9.76 14.17
C ASN A 26 -5.76 8.26 14.01
N SER A 27 -7.02 7.81 14.05
CA SER A 27 -7.35 6.39 13.85
C SER A 27 -7.11 5.95 12.40
N TYR A 28 -7.40 6.81 11.43
CA TYR A 28 -7.13 6.60 10.01
C TYR A 28 -5.63 6.44 9.74
N ILE A 29 -4.79 7.35 10.26
CA ILE A 29 -3.34 7.24 10.16
C ILE A 29 -2.84 5.93 10.75
N ALA A 30 -3.27 5.60 11.98
CA ALA A 30 -2.85 4.37 12.66
C ALA A 30 -3.24 3.12 11.86
N LYS A 31 -4.43 3.10 11.27
CA LYS A 31 -4.89 1.98 10.43
C LYS A 31 -4.04 1.85 9.16
N ARG A 32 -3.73 2.95 8.48
CA ARG A 32 -2.90 2.94 7.25
C ARG A 32 -1.46 2.55 7.55
N GLU A 33 -0.90 2.97 8.68
CA GLU A 33 0.42 2.53 9.15
C GLU A 33 0.46 1.03 9.46
N GLN A 34 -0.59 0.51 10.09
CA GLN A 34 -0.72 -0.93 10.32
C GLN A 34 -0.80 -1.71 9.00
N GLU A 35 -1.59 -1.24 8.03
CA GLU A 35 -1.65 -1.84 6.68
C GLU A 35 -0.29 -1.84 5.98
N ILE A 36 0.48 -0.76 6.11
CA ILE A 36 1.85 -0.67 5.58
C ILE A 36 2.74 -1.75 6.23
N ALA A 37 2.73 -1.84 7.56
CA ALA A 37 3.55 -2.80 8.29
C ALA A 37 3.22 -4.26 7.92
N GLU A 38 1.94 -4.58 7.73
CA GLU A 38 1.50 -5.92 7.31
C GLU A 38 1.99 -6.28 5.91
N ILE A 39 1.93 -5.33 4.97
CA ILE A 39 2.44 -5.54 3.61
C ILE A 39 3.96 -5.73 3.64
N GLU A 40 4.69 -4.89 4.38
CA GLU A 40 6.14 -5.01 4.51
C GLU A 40 6.55 -6.36 5.09
N GLN A 41 5.87 -6.82 6.14
CA GLN A 41 6.12 -8.12 6.75
C GLN A 41 5.83 -9.28 5.77
N MET A 42 4.79 -9.15 4.94
CA MET A 42 4.49 -10.14 3.89
C MET A 42 5.62 -10.21 2.86
N VAL A 43 6.11 -9.06 2.39
CA VAL A 43 7.22 -8.95 1.44
C VAL A 43 8.49 -9.55 2.05
N GLU A 44 8.83 -9.20 3.29
CA GLU A 44 10.02 -9.73 3.98
C GLU A 44 9.99 -11.26 4.07
N ARG A 45 8.84 -11.85 4.43
CA ARG A 45 8.67 -13.31 4.49
C ARG A 45 8.87 -13.97 3.12
N TYR A 46 8.41 -13.35 2.05
CA TYR A 46 8.64 -13.84 0.69
C TYR A 46 10.13 -13.80 0.33
N GLU A 47 10.80 -12.66 0.54
CA GLU A 47 12.21 -12.50 0.22
C GLU A 47 13.10 -13.43 1.02
N LYS A 48 12.83 -13.61 2.32
CA LYS A 48 13.57 -14.54 3.18
C LYS A 48 13.47 -15.97 2.67
N ARG A 49 12.27 -16.42 2.29
CA ARG A 49 12.05 -17.76 1.71
C ARG A 49 12.80 -17.90 0.38
N ARG A 50 12.72 -16.90 -0.49
CA ARG A 50 13.41 -16.89 -1.79
C ARG A 50 14.92 -16.98 -1.63
N GLN A 51 15.49 -16.24 -0.67
CA GLN A 51 16.92 -16.32 -0.35
C GLN A 51 17.33 -17.71 0.17
N GLN A 52 16.48 -18.36 0.96
CA GLN A 52 16.74 -19.73 1.44
C GLN A 52 16.72 -20.74 0.29
N GLU A 53 15.74 -20.64 -0.62
CA GLU A 53 15.65 -21.48 -1.82
C GLU A 53 16.88 -21.33 -2.72
N GLU A 54 17.32 -20.09 -2.94
CA GLU A 54 18.51 -19.79 -3.73
C GLU A 54 19.78 -20.34 -3.08
N ARG A 55 19.96 -20.14 -1.77
CA ARG A 55 21.10 -20.71 -1.02
C ARG A 55 21.09 -22.23 -1.05
N ALA A 56 19.93 -22.85 -0.91
CA ALA A 56 19.78 -24.30 -0.99
C ALA A 56 20.14 -24.82 -2.39
N TYR A 57 19.76 -24.12 -3.46
CA TYR A 57 20.16 -24.48 -4.82
C TYR A 57 21.67 -24.33 -5.05
N LEU A 58 22.26 -23.25 -4.55
CA LEU A 58 23.69 -22.97 -4.66
C LEU A 58 24.55 -23.93 -3.82
N SER A 59 24.04 -24.48 -2.72
CA SER A 59 24.75 -25.46 -1.90
C SER A 59 24.71 -26.89 -2.47
N MET A 60 23.85 -27.17 -3.47
CA MET A 60 23.84 -28.47 -4.15
C MET A 60 25.08 -28.68 -5.00
N SER A 61 25.54 -29.93 -5.07
CA SER A 61 26.55 -30.38 -6.03
C SER A 61 26.08 -30.17 -7.48
N THR A 62 27.02 -30.02 -8.39
CA THR A 62 26.76 -29.77 -9.83
C THR A 62 25.87 -30.83 -10.45
N LEU A 63 26.10 -32.11 -10.15
CA LEU A 63 25.26 -33.22 -10.63
C LEU A 63 23.81 -33.10 -10.13
N ARG A 64 23.63 -32.82 -8.83
CA ARG A 64 22.28 -32.67 -8.24
C ARG A 64 21.56 -31.44 -8.78
N ARG A 65 22.30 -30.37 -9.07
CA ARG A 65 21.78 -29.13 -9.66
C ARG A 65 21.30 -29.31 -11.10
N MET A 66 22.00 -30.14 -11.88
CA MET A 66 21.61 -30.48 -13.24
C MET A 66 20.31 -31.30 -13.26
N LEU A 67 20.12 -32.18 -12.28
CA LEU A 67 18.94 -33.04 -12.16
C LEU A 67 17.72 -32.33 -11.54
N SER A 68 17.92 -31.28 -10.73
CA SER A 68 16.83 -30.64 -9.97
C SER A 68 15.98 -29.65 -10.78
N GLY A 69 16.40 -29.27 -12.00
CA GLY A 69 15.65 -28.39 -12.90
C GLY A 69 15.44 -26.97 -12.32
N LYS A 70 16.23 -25.98 -12.78
CA LYS A 70 16.03 -24.59 -12.35
C LYS A 70 14.71 -24.05 -12.92
N LYS A 71 13.89 -23.39 -12.08
CA LYS A 71 12.73 -22.62 -12.59
C LYS A 71 13.21 -21.60 -13.64
N PRO A 72 12.50 -21.43 -14.78
CA PRO A 72 12.89 -20.43 -15.78
C PRO A 72 12.82 -19.01 -15.21
N ASP A 73 13.73 -18.14 -15.65
CA ASP A 73 13.90 -16.79 -15.09
C ASP A 73 12.64 -15.91 -15.23
N HIS A 74 11.81 -16.15 -16.26
CA HIS A 74 10.56 -15.42 -16.44
C HIS A 74 9.54 -15.68 -15.30
N HIS A 75 9.46 -16.90 -14.78
CA HIS A 75 8.56 -17.21 -13.66
C HIS A 75 8.99 -16.46 -12.39
N LEU A 76 10.31 -16.36 -12.15
CA LEU A 76 10.85 -15.61 -11.03
C LEU A 76 10.50 -14.12 -11.10
N ALA A 77 10.55 -13.54 -12.31
CA ALA A 77 10.18 -12.13 -12.51
C ALA A 77 8.69 -11.89 -12.23
N VAL A 78 7.81 -12.79 -12.68
CA VAL A 78 6.37 -12.70 -12.41
C VAL A 78 6.06 -12.81 -10.92
N GLU A 79 6.68 -13.78 -10.23
CA GLU A 79 6.56 -13.93 -8.78
C GLU A 79 7.02 -12.65 -8.06
N TYR A 80 8.17 -12.08 -8.46
CA TYR A 80 8.68 -10.84 -7.85
C TYR A 80 7.74 -9.65 -8.06
N ILE A 81 7.18 -9.48 -9.26
CA ILE A 81 6.22 -8.40 -9.54
C ILE A 81 5.00 -8.55 -8.63
N HIS A 82 4.50 -9.77 -8.46
CA HIS A 82 3.29 -10.03 -7.69
C HIS A 82 3.50 -9.90 -6.18
N TYR A 83 4.57 -10.48 -5.65
CA TYR A 83 4.80 -10.57 -4.20
C TYR A 83 5.63 -9.42 -3.62
N VAL A 84 6.32 -8.64 -4.45
CA VAL A 84 7.18 -7.54 -3.99
C VAL A 84 6.77 -6.22 -4.64
N LYS A 85 6.81 -6.13 -5.97
CA LYS A 85 6.67 -4.84 -6.65
C LYS A 85 5.28 -4.21 -6.43
N ARG A 86 4.20 -4.93 -6.74
CA ARG A 86 2.82 -4.43 -6.58
C ARG A 86 2.47 -4.11 -5.12
N PRO A 87 2.81 -4.97 -4.13
CA PRO A 87 2.60 -4.63 -2.73
C PRO A 87 3.35 -3.37 -2.31
N MET A 88 4.60 -3.19 -2.74
CA MET A 88 5.38 -1.99 -2.43
C MET A 88 4.86 -0.73 -3.13
N GLU A 89 4.25 -0.86 -4.32
CA GLU A 89 3.51 0.25 -4.96
C GLU A 89 2.31 0.68 -4.09
N LYS A 90 1.56 -0.28 -3.53
CA LYS A 90 0.49 0.02 -2.57
C LYS A 90 1.02 0.69 -1.30
N VAL A 91 2.17 0.27 -0.77
CA VAL A 91 2.80 0.95 0.38
C VAL A 91 3.12 2.40 0.06
N ARG A 92 3.57 2.70 -1.18
CA ARG A 92 3.84 4.10 -1.59
C ARG A 92 2.58 4.96 -1.59
N THR A 93 1.46 4.43 -2.08
CA THR A 93 0.18 5.18 -2.07
C THR A 93 -0.30 5.39 -0.63
N LEU A 94 -0.27 4.36 0.20
CA LEU A 94 -0.66 4.45 1.62
C LEU A 94 0.21 5.46 2.39
N ARG A 95 1.52 5.52 2.11
CA ARG A 95 2.40 6.51 2.73
C ARG A 95 2.06 7.95 2.31
N ALA A 96 1.72 8.17 1.05
CA ALA A 96 1.28 9.48 0.57
C ALA A 96 -0.04 9.91 1.24
N GLU A 97 -0.99 8.98 1.41
CA GLU A 97 -2.24 9.22 2.14
C GLU A 97 -1.98 9.60 3.61
N VAL A 98 -1.09 8.88 4.28
CA VAL A 98 -0.68 9.20 5.66
C VAL A 98 0.00 10.56 5.75
N GLU A 99 0.89 10.88 4.83
CA GLU A 99 1.56 12.19 4.79
C GLU A 99 0.56 13.33 4.60
N GLN A 100 -0.42 13.15 3.71
CA GLN A 100 -1.51 14.10 3.52
C GLN A 100 -2.35 14.27 4.79
N ALA A 101 -2.74 13.17 5.44
CA ALA A 101 -3.50 13.20 6.69
C ALA A 101 -2.71 13.90 7.82
N ARG A 102 -1.39 13.66 7.91
CA ARG A 102 -0.51 14.33 8.87
C ARG A 102 -0.36 15.83 8.58
N ALA A 103 -0.27 16.22 7.31
CA ALA A 103 -0.22 17.64 6.92
C ALA A 103 -1.50 18.38 7.31
N ILE A 104 -2.66 17.73 7.19
CA ILE A 104 -3.94 18.25 7.67
C ILE A 104 -3.91 18.43 9.20
N LEU A 105 -3.40 17.46 9.96
CA LEU A 105 -3.28 17.61 11.41
C LEU A 105 -2.34 18.75 11.83
N ALA A 106 -1.22 18.93 11.13
CA ALA A 106 -0.20 19.92 11.50
C ALA A 106 -0.63 21.39 11.24
N THR A 107 -1.57 21.61 10.31
CA THR A 107 -1.91 22.96 9.83
C THR A 107 -3.13 23.57 10.52
N ASN A 108 -3.96 22.78 11.21
CA ASN A 108 -5.29 23.21 11.65
C ASN A 108 -5.38 23.41 13.17
N ASN A 109 -5.96 24.53 13.60
CA ASN A 109 -6.43 24.71 14.97
C ASN A 109 -7.78 23.98 15.16
N PRO A 110 -8.15 23.57 16.39
CA PRO A 110 -9.39 22.82 16.66
C PRO A 110 -10.69 23.55 16.29
N THR A 111 -10.63 24.86 16.03
CA THR A 111 -11.72 25.71 15.54
C THR A 111 -11.80 25.84 14.03
N ASP A 112 -10.80 25.35 13.26
CA ASP A 112 -10.78 25.48 11.81
C ASP A 112 -11.72 24.50 11.11
N ILE A 113 -12.12 24.88 9.90
CA ILE A 113 -12.93 24.07 8.99
C ILE A 113 -11.97 23.36 8.04
N ILE A 114 -11.93 22.03 8.11
CA ILE A 114 -11.03 21.18 7.33
C ILE A 114 -11.76 20.68 6.09
N ALA A 115 -11.13 20.85 4.93
CA ALA A 115 -11.57 20.27 3.67
C ALA A 115 -11.06 18.82 3.56
N VAL A 116 -11.98 17.86 3.68
CA VAL A 116 -11.75 16.41 3.67
C VAL A 116 -12.18 15.85 2.31
N THR A 117 -11.44 14.87 1.77
CA THR A 117 -11.80 14.21 0.51
C THR A 117 -13.06 13.36 0.69
N SER A 118 -13.78 13.09 -0.40
CA SER A 118 -15.01 12.28 -0.34
C SER A 118 -14.77 10.86 0.21
N GLU A 119 -13.63 10.25 -0.13
CA GLU A 119 -13.27 8.90 0.39
C GLU A 119 -13.09 8.90 1.92
N MET A 120 -12.45 9.94 2.47
CA MET A 120 -12.28 10.08 3.90
C MET A 120 -13.60 10.41 4.62
N ASP A 121 -14.53 11.09 3.94
CA ASP A 121 -15.87 11.37 4.46
C ASP A 121 -16.77 10.12 4.49
N ASP A 122 -16.63 9.24 3.51
CA ASP A 122 -17.34 7.96 3.45
C ASP A 122 -16.82 7.00 4.53
N GLU A 123 -15.53 7.04 4.88
CA GLU A 123 -14.96 6.28 6.02
C GLU A 123 -15.34 6.87 7.40
N LEU A 124 -15.88 8.10 7.44
CA LEU A 124 -16.34 8.78 8.65
C LEU A 124 -17.79 8.46 9.04
N GLN A 125 -18.59 7.86 8.13
CA GLN A 125 -20.00 7.50 8.35
C GLN A 125 -20.16 6.05 8.84
#